data_AF-A0AA35QVE8-F1
#
_entry.id   AF-A0AA35QVE8-F1
#
_cell.length_a   1.000
_cell.length_b   1.000
_cell.length_c   1.000
_cell.angle_alpha   90.00
_cell.angle_beta   90.00
_cell.angle_gamma   90.00
#
_symmetry.space_group_name_H-M   'P 1'
#
loop_
_entity.id
_entity.type
_entity.pdbx_description
1 polymer ?
#
loop_
_entity_poly.entity_id
_entity_poly.type
_entity_poly.pdbx_seq_one_letter_code
_entity_poly.pdbx_strand_id
1 'polypeptide(L)'
;MGKPGADVLSTPALLGLMEGACIQQSEPYMAVEHTTVGYAVDGLRHLAPTPVGNKVVISVELTEVDRNRLTYQIEAHEGEQRVAMATHKRAVIPIQ
;
A
#
# COMPACT_ATOMS: atom_id res chain seq x y z
N MET A 1 4.41 -11.83 11.54
CA MET A 1 3.80 -13.06 10.98
C MET A 1 3.14 -13.84 12.11
N GLY A 2 2.13 -14.66 11.80
CA GLY A 2 1.57 -15.61 12.77
C GLY A 2 2.53 -16.77 13.04
N LYS A 3 2.20 -17.60 14.03
CA LYS A 3 2.88 -18.89 14.26
C LYS A 3 2.68 -19.82 13.05
N PRO A 4 3.55 -20.82 12.84
CA PRO A 4 3.34 -21.86 11.83
C PRO A 4 1.92 -22.44 11.90
N GLY A 5 1.27 -22.59 10.73
CA GLY A 5 -0.11 -23.09 10.61
C GLY A 5 -1.21 -22.04 10.76
N ALA A 6 -0.89 -20.75 10.87
CA ALA A 6 -1.89 -19.68 10.84
C ALA A 6 -2.32 -19.27 9.42
N ASP A 7 -1.47 -19.50 8.40
CA ASP A 7 -1.72 -19.29 6.96
C ASP A 7 -2.63 -18.11 6.60
N VAL A 8 -2.27 -16.93 7.10
CA VAL A 8 -2.96 -15.66 6.82
C VAL A 8 -2.01 -14.61 6.27
N LEU A 9 -2.57 -13.66 5.52
CA LEU A 9 -1.87 -12.46 5.07
C LEU A 9 -1.32 -11.72 6.29
N SER A 10 -0.01 -11.48 6.30
CA SER A 10 0.64 -10.80 7.41
C SER A 10 0.60 -9.28 7.23
N THR A 11 0.61 -8.52 8.32
CA THR A 11 0.68 -7.04 8.28
C THR A 11 1.80 -6.49 7.38
N PRO A 12 3.06 -6.98 7.42
CA PRO A 12 4.09 -6.49 6.50
C PRO A 12 3.83 -6.89 5.04
N ALA A 13 3.26 -8.07 4.77
CA ALA A 13 2.92 -8.46 3.40
C ALA A 13 1.77 -7.61 2.83
N LEU A 14 0.75 -7.35 3.65
CA LEU A 14 -0.32 -6.41 3.33
C LEU A 14 0.23 -5.01 3.04
N LEU A 15 1.15 -4.52 3.88
CA LEU A 15 1.82 -3.24 3.62
C LEU A 15 2.55 -3.27 2.28
N GLY A 16 3.31 -4.33 1.96
CA GLY A 16 3.95 -4.47 0.65
C GLY A 16 2.97 -4.39 -0.54
N LEU A 17 1.79 -5.00 -0.42
CA LEU A 17 0.73 -4.88 -1.43
C LEU A 17 0.20 -3.45 -1.56
N MET A 18 0.01 -2.76 -0.43
CA MET A 18 -0.38 -1.35 -0.38
C MET A 18 0.66 -0.45 -1.03
N GLU A 19 1.95 -0.66 -0.75
CA GLU A 19 3.04 0.08 -1.37
C GLU A 19 3.09 -0.13 -2.88
N GLY A 20 2.95 -1.38 -3.33
CA GLY A 20 2.89 -1.74 -4.75
C GLY A 20 1.76 -1.03 -5.48
N ALA A 21 0.58 -0.93 -4.87
CA ALA A 21 -0.56 -0.22 -5.46
C ALA A 21 -0.27 1.29 -5.62
N CYS A 22 0.38 1.94 -4.64
CA CYS A 22 0.80 3.34 -4.78
C CYS A 22 1.81 3.53 -5.91
N ILE A 23 2.78 2.62 -6.05
CA ILE A 23 3.77 2.67 -7.14
C ILE A 23 3.05 2.58 -8.49
N GLN A 24 2.21 1.55 -8.68
CA GLN A 24 1.46 1.33 -9.92
C GLN A 24 0.56 2.52 -10.27
N GLN A 25 -0.09 3.13 -9.28
CA GLN A 25 -0.91 4.33 -9.53
C GLN A 25 -0.08 5.52 -10.03
N SER A 26 1.16 5.64 -9.57
CA SER A 26 2.03 6.80 -9.87
C SER A 26 2.75 6.66 -11.21
N GLU A 27 3.07 5.44 -11.60
CA GLU A 27 3.92 5.11 -12.75
C GLU A 27 3.50 5.80 -14.08
N PRO A 28 2.20 5.87 -14.45
CA PRO A 28 1.79 6.55 -15.69
C PRO A 28 2.05 8.06 -15.72
N TYR A 29 2.30 8.68 -14.56
CA TYR A 29 2.48 10.13 -14.41
C TYR A 29 3.94 10.52 -14.15
N MET A 30 4.86 9.55 -14.11
CA MET A 30 6.27 9.77 -13.85
C MET A 30 7.11 9.75 -15.12
N ALA A 31 8.18 10.55 -15.11
CA ALA A 31 9.25 10.41 -16.10
C ALA A 31 9.97 9.06 -15.91
N VAL A 32 10.46 8.48 -17.00
CA VAL A 32 11.09 7.14 -16.99
C VAL A 32 12.37 7.07 -16.15
N GLU A 33 12.99 8.21 -15.88
CA GLU A 33 14.18 8.35 -15.04
C GLU A 33 13.85 8.55 -13.55
N HIS A 34 12.57 8.48 -13.16
CA HIS A 34 12.11 8.71 -11.80
C HIS A 34 11.33 7.51 -11.24
N THR A 35 11.37 7.37 -9.92
CA THR A 35 10.58 6.41 -9.16
C THR A 35 10.08 7.04 -7.86
N THR A 36 9.33 6.28 -7.06
CA THR A 36 8.91 6.71 -5.73
C THR A 36 9.49 5.80 -4.64
N VAL A 37 9.88 6.39 -3.52
CA VAL A 37 10.28 5.66 -2.31
C VAL A 37 9.36 6.04 -1.16
N GLY A 38 8.79 5.03 -0.47
CA GLY A 38 8.00 5.23 0.73
C GLY A 38 8.88 5.68 1.90
N TYR A 39 8.42 6.68 2.66
CA TYR A 39 9.17 7.19 3.82
C TYR A 39 8.35 7.22 5.11
N ALA A 40 7.02 7.08 5.03
CA ALA A 40 6.16 7.00 6.21
C ALA A 40 4.88 6.23 5.89
N VAL A 41 4.42 5.47 6.87
CA VAL A 41 3.12 4.81 6.86
C VAL A 41 2.44 5.18 8.16
N ASP A 42 1.41 6.00 8.05
CA ASP A 42 0.64 6.50 9.19
C ASP A 42 -0.66 5.70 9.32
N GLY A 43 -1.05 5.40 10.56
CA GLY A 43 -2.37 4.84 10.82
C GLY A 43 -2.64 3.44 10.24
N LEU A 44 -1.61 2.66 9.89
CA LEU A 44 -1.82 1.27 9.42
C LEU A 44 -2.63 0.49 10.46
N ARG A 45 -3.79 -0.03 10.03
CA ARG A 45 -4.64 -0.93 10.80
C ARG A 45 -4.98 -2.14 9.96
N HIS A 46 -4.59 -3.32 10.44
CA HIS A 46 -4.99 -4.61 9.88
C HIS A 46 -6.16 -5.12 10.72
N LEU A 47 -7.37 -4.89 10.22
CA LEU A 47 -8.64 -4.98 10.94
C LEU A 47 -9.16 -6.42 11.03
N ALA A 48 -8.85 -7.25 10.04
CA ALA A 48 -9.29 -8.63 9.99
C ALA A 48 -8.23 -9.52 9.32
N PRO A 49 -8.11 -10.79 9.74
CA PRO A 49 -7.24 -11.75 9.07
C PRO A 49 -7.80 -12.14 7.71
N THR A 50 -6.94 -12.27 6.71
CA THR A 50 -7.30 -12.84 5.39
C THR A 50 -6.56 -14.17 5.18
N PRO A 51 -7.25 -15.31 5.05
CA PRO A 51 -6.63 -16.59 4.73
C PRO A 51 -5.88 -16.59 3.40
N VAL A 52 -4.82 -17.40 3.31
CA VAL A 52 -4.13 -17.64 2.03
C VAL A 52 -5.11 -18.24 1.01
N GLY A 53 -5.05 -17.73 -0.23
CA GLY A 53 -5.95 -18.12 -1.33
C GLY A 53 -7.12 -17.16 -1.54
N ASN A 54 -7.44 -16.33 -0.55
CA ASN A 54 -8.51 -15.34 -0.68
C ASN A 54 -8.02 -14.09 -1.44
N LYS A 55 -8.95 -13.42 -2.11
CA LYS A 55 -8.67 -12.23 -2.91
C LYS A 55 -8.81 -10.97 -2.05
N VAL A 56 -7.75 -10.17 -2.00
CA VAL A 56 -7.76 -8.82 -1.44
C VAL A 56 -7.70 -7.80 -2.58
N VAL A 57 -8.56 -6.80 -2.53
CA VAL A 57 -8.54 -5.63 -3.42
C VAL A 57 -7.93 -4.46 -2.66
N ILE A 58 -6.86 -3.89 -3.19
CA ILE A 58 -6.22 -2.69 -2.66
C ILE A 58 -6.69 -1.50 -3.49
N SER A 59 -7.30 -0.53 -2.83
CA SER A 59 -7.69 0.75 -3.43
C SER A 59 -6.80 1.85 -2.88
N VAL A 60 -6.28 2.70 -3.77
CA VAL A 60 -5.39 3.81 -3.43
C VAL A 60 -5.93 5.11 -4.02
N GLU A 61 -5.88 6.18 -3.23
CA GLU A 61 -6.23 7.54 -3.64
C GLU A 61 -5.07 8.47 -3.31
N LEU A 62 -4.53 9.17 -4.31
CA LEU A 62 -3.56 10.24 -4.12
C LEU A 62 -4.30 11.48 -3.61
N THR A 63 -4.13 11.82 -2.33
CA THR A 63 -4.86 12.92 -1.69
C THR A 63 -4.08 14.24 -1.63
N GLU A 64 -2.76 14.19 -1.82
CA GLU A 64 -1.90 15.38 -1.75
C GLU A 64 -0.64 15.20 -2.61
N VAL A 65 -0.24 16.29 -3.28
CA VAL A 65 1.06 16.44 -3.94
C VAL A 65 1.71 17.72 -3.43
N ASP A 66 2.82 17.59 -2.69
CA ASP A 66 3.65 18.71 -2.24
C ASP A 66 5.07 18.56 -2.78
N ARG A 67 5.38 19.30 -3.84
CA ARG A 67 6.65 19.21 -4.59
C ARG A 67 6.92 17.77 -5.05
N ASN A 68 7.85 17.08 -4.39
CA ASN A 68 8.20 15.69 -4.68
C ASN A 68 7.57 14.70 -3.69
N ARG A 69 6.69 15.14 -2.79
CA ARG A 69 6.02 14.29 -1.79
C ARG A 69 4.59 14.00 -2.23
N LEU A 70 4.21 12.74 -2.08
CA LEU A 70 2.92 12.19 -2.46
C LEU A 70 2.28 11.54 -1.22
N THR A 71 1.05 11.92 -0.89
CA THR A 71 0.28 11.31 0.22
C THR A 71 -0.86 10.49 -0.35
N TYR A 72 -0.94 9.21 0.03
CA TYR A 72 -1.99 8.29 -0.40
C TYR A 72 -2.85 7.85 0.77
N GLN A 73 -4.17 7.82 0.57
CA GLN A 73 -5.07 7.01 1.38
C GLN A 73 -5.20 5.63 0.75
N ILE A 74 -5.15 4.59 1.57
CA ILE A 74 -5.17 3.21 1.12
C ILE A 74 -6.20 2.43 1.93
N GLU A 75 -7.03 1.66 1.24
CA GLU A 75 -7.92 0.68 1.83
C GLU A 75 -7.70 -0.70 1.20
N ALA A 76 -7.86 -1.75 2.01
CA ALA A 76 -7.83 -3.13 1.57
C ALA A 76 -9.16 -3.80 1.90
N HIS A 77 -9.74 -4.50 0.93
CA HIS A 77 -11.02 -5.19 1.07
C HIS A 77 -10.93 -6.66 0.66
N GLU A 78 -11.62 -7.51 1.41
CA GLU A 78 -11.91 -8.91 1.06
C GLU A 78 -13.43 -9.02 0.84
N GLY A 79 -13.85 -9.02 -0.42
CA GLY A 79 -15.26 -8.81 -0.76
C GLY A 79 -15.74 -7.43 -0.27
N GLU A 80 -16.83 -7.41 0.49
CA GLU A 80 -17.39 -6.19 1.08
C GLU A 80 -16.72 -5.81 2.43
N GLN A 81 -15.88 -6.68 2.98
CA GLN A 81 -15.26 -6.45 4.28
C GLN A 81 -13.96 -5.66 4.12
N ARG A 82 -13.87 -4.49 4.76
CA ARG A 82 -12.60 -3.78 4.89
C ARG A 82 -11.67 -4.51 5.86
N VAL A 83 -10.56 -5.02 5.34
CA VAL A 83 -9.55 -5.77 6.10
C VAL A 83 -8.39 -4.88 6.55
N ALA A 84 -8.15 -3.74 5.89
CA ALA A 84 -7.17 -2.77 6.36
C ALA A 84 -7.33 -1.35 5.83
N MET A 85 -6.65 -0.41 6.49
CA MET A 85 -6.48 0.97 6.04
C MET A 85 -5.09 1.50 6.41
N ALA A 86 -4.58 2.47 5.65
CA ALA A 86 -3.37 3.23 5.98
C ALA A 86 -3.31 4.55 5.20
N THR A 87 -2.52 5.49 5.70
CA THR A 87 -2.00 6.61 4.90
C THR A 87 -0.53 6.34 4.60
N HIS A 88 -0.13 6.42 3.33
CA HIS A 88 1.23 6.15 2.91
C HIS A 88 1.83 7.37 2.25
N LYS A 89 3.04 7.74 2.63
CA LYS A 89 3.75 8.89 2.08
C LYS A 89 4.98 8.45 1.32
N ARG A 90 5.08 8.93 0.09
CA ARG A 90 6.16 8.59 -0.84
C ARG A 90 6.85 9.84 -1.34
N ALA A 91 8.13 9.73 -1.67
CA ALA A 91 8.90 10.79 -2.31
C ALA A 91 9.31 10.35 -3.72
N VAL A 92 9.14 11.24 -4.70
CA VAL A 92 9.67 11.08 -6.05
C VAL A 92 11.17 11.34 -6.02
N ILE A 93 11.94 10.42 -6.59
CA ILE A 93 13.41 10.47 -6.68
C ILE A 93 13.89 10.03 -8.07
N PRO A 94 15.07 10.46 -8.52
CA PRO A 94 15.72 9.89 -9.70
C PRO A 94 16.11 8.42 -9.48
N ILE A 95 16.07 7.63 -10.55
CA ILE A 95 16.64 6.28 -10.60
C ILE A 95 18.17 6.40 -10.77
N GLN A 96 18.94 5.62 -10.03
CA GLN A 96 20.41 5.55 -10.12
C GLN A 96 20.86 4.44 -11.06
#